data_AF-A0A836VAB0-F1
#
_entry.id   AF-A0A836VAB0-F1
#
_cell.length_a   1.000
_cell.length_b   1.000
_cell.length_c   1.000
_cell.angle_alpha   90.00
_cell.angle_beta   90.00
_cell.angle_gamma   90.00
#
_symmetry.space_group_name_H-M   'P 1'
#
loop_
_entity.id
_entity.type
_entity.pdbx_description
1 polymer ?
#
loop_
_entity_poly.entity_id
_entity_poly.type
_entity_poly.pdbx_seq_one_letter_code
_entity_poly.pdbx_strand_id
1 'polypeptide(L)'
;MSIFKSKPFVISIIVFSCIAAGALLYRDISSKPSDISTEAERYSGIQQRIVDTNCPKCGGKFENGFLIDRTRGSVHISNWVQGNPKVDTSGVNDEPSSPVVTMRCKSCGFLESYAN
;
A
#
# COMPACT_ATOMS: atom_id res chain seq x y z
N MET A 1 29.00 -40.08 -46.71
CA MET A 1 27.59 -40.13 -46.26
C MET A 1 27.52 -39.37 -44.94
N SER A 2 27.01 -38.14 -45.01
CA SER A 2 27.18 -37.08 -43.99
C SER A 2 26.05 -37.10 -42.96
N ILE A 3 26.36 -37.11 -41.66
CA ILE A 3 25.38 -37.03 -40.57
C ILE A 3 25.47 -35.65 -39.89
N PHE A 4 24.40 -34.86 -40.10
CA PHE A 4 23.83 -33.79 -39.26
C PHE A 4 24.77 -32.90 -38.42
N LYS A 5 25.21 -31.81 -39.04
CA LYS A 5 25.63 -30.55 -38.38
C LYS A 5 24.38 -29.70 -38.07
N SER A 6 23.81 -29.81 -36.88
CA SER A 6 22.74 -28.89 -36.43
C SER A 6 22.81 -28.63 -34.92
N LYS A 7 23.78 -27.82 -34.45
CA LYS A 7 23.96 -27.57 -33.00
C LYS A 7 24.19 -26.13 -32.48
N PRO A 8 24.16 -25.03 -33.26
CA PRO A 8 24.13 -23.68 -32.65
C PRO A 8 22.74 -23.02 -32.61
N PHE A 9 21.86 -23.35 -33.57
CA PHE A 9 20.62 -22.58 -33.77
C PHE A 9 19.54 -22.89 -32.71
N VAL A 10 19.40 -24.16 -32.33
CA VAL A 10 18.37 -24.60 -31.36
C VAL A 10 18.66 -24.10 -29.94
N ILE A 11 19.94 -24.07 -29.53
CA ILE A 11 20.34 -23.58 -28.21
C ILE A 11 20.08 -22.07 -28.10
N SER A 12 20.32 -21.31 -29.18
CA SER A 12 20.07 -19.87 -29.20
C SER A 12 18.60 -19.51 -29.05
N ILE A 13 17.69 -20.31 -29.63
CA ILE A 13 16.23 -20.10 -29.52
C ILE A 13 15.75 -20.35 -28.08
N ILE A 14 16.26 -21.38 -27.40
CA ILE A 14 15.87 -21.71 -26.02
C ILE A 14 16.31 -20.60 -25.06
N VAL A 15 17.55 -20.11 -25.19
CA VAL A 15 18.06 -19.02 -24.34
C VAL A 15 17.27 -17.73 -24.56
N PHE A 16 16.95 -17.38 -25.81
CA PHE A 16 16.13 -16.19 -26.12
C PHE A 16 14.71 -16.32 -25.55
N SER A 17 14.11 -17.51 -25.65
CA SER A 17 12.78 -17.79 -25.09
C SER A 17 12.74 -17.64 -23.56
N CYS A 18 13.74 -18.16 -22.84
CA CYS A 18 13.83 -18.02 -21.39
C CYS A 18 14.03 -16.55 -20.96
N ILE A 19 14.86 -15.79 -21.67
CA ILE A 19 15.09 -14.37 -21.37
C ILE A 19 13.83 -13.55 -21.66
N ALA A 20 13.15 -13.82 -22.79
CA ALA A 20 11.90 -13.14 -23.14
C ALA A 20 10.78 -13.46 -22.14
N ALA A 21 10.62 -14.73 -21.73
CA ALA A 21 9.65 -15.13 -20.72
C ALA A 21 9.94 -14.48 -19.36
N GLY A 22 11.21 -14.44 -18.93
CA GLY A 22 11.61 -13.75 -17.71
C GLY A 22 11.35 -12.25 -17.76
N ALA A 23 11.62 -11.59 -18.90
CA ALA A 23 11.35 -10.17 -19.08
C ALA A 23 9.84 -9.85 -19.10
N LEU A 24 9.02 -10.71 -19.69
CA LEU A 24 7.56 -10.55 -19.70
C LEU A 24 6.96 -10.74 -18.30
N LEU A 25 7.42 -11.74 -17.54
CA LEU A 25 6.99 -11.95 -16.16
C LEU A 25 7.46 -10.83 -15.22
N TYR A 26 8.66 -10.28 -15.43
CA TYR A 26 9.17 -9.15 -14.65
C TYR A 26 8.36 -7.87 -14.87
N ARG A 27 7.92 -7.61 -16.11
CA ARG A 27 7.10 -6.44 -16.43
C ARG A 27 5.72 -6.49 -15.76
N ASP A 28 5.13 -7.67 -15.62
CA ASP A 28 3.79 -7.85 -15.04
C ASP A 28 3.79 -7.66 -13.50
N ILE A 29 4.87 -8.10 -12.83
CA ILE A 29 5.04 -7.90 -11.38
C ILE A 29 5.35 -6.43 -11.06
N SER A 30 6.13 -5.75 -11.92
CA SER A 30 6.45 -4.33 -11.75
C SER A 30 5.30 -3.39 -12.10
N SER A 31 4.22 -3.88 -12.71
CA SER A 31 3.10 -3.06 -13.19
C SER A 31 1.83 -3.13 -12.34
N LYS A 32 1.89 -3.62 -11.10
CA LYS A 32 0.86 -3.29 -10.10
C LYS A 32 1.31 -2.06 -9.33
N PRO A 33 1.04 -0.83 -9.82
CA PRO A 33 0.97 0.29 -8.90
C PRO A 33 -0.14 -0.07 -7.90
N SER A 34 0.17 -0.10 -6.62
CA SER A 34 -0.83 0.31 -5.64
C SER A 34 -1.27 1.70 -6.11
N ASP A 35 -2.38 1.81 -6.82
CA ASP A 35 -2.79 3.07 -7.45
C ASP A 35 -2.92 4.13 -6.35
N ILE A 36 -1.88 4.95 -6.23
CA ILE A 36 -1.79 6.03 -5.23
C ILE A 36 -2.99 6.96 -5.36
N SER A 37 -3.57 7.06 -6.56
CA SER A 37 -4.82 7.78 -6.83
C SER A 37 -6.02 7.18 -6.10
N THR A 38 -6.19 5.86 -6.10
CA THR A 38 -7.33 5.17 -5.46
C THR A 38 -7.24 5.28 -3.94
N GLU A 39 -6.03 5.19 -3.40
CA GLU A 39 -5.74 5.40 -1.97
C GLU A 39 -6.07 6.86 -1.59
N ALA A 40 -5.52 7.85 -2.30
CA ALA A 40 -5.74 9.27 -2.04
C ALA A 40 -7.22 9.69 -2.15
N GLU A 41 -7.94 9.17 -3.15
CA GLU A 41 -9.38 9.40 -3.31
C GLU A 41 -10.17 8.84 -2.12
N ARG A 42 -9.85 7.62 -1.65
CA ARG A 42 -10.48 7.01 -0.47
C ARG A 42 -10.29 7.86 0.80
N TYR A 43 -9.11 8.46 0.99
CA TYR A 43 -8.85 9.32 2.15
C TYR A 43 -9.58 10.68 2.09
N SER A 44 -9.70 11.27 0.90
CA SER A 44 -10.30 12.60 0.72
C SER A 44 -11.76 12.66 1.19
N GLY A 45 -12.57 11.62 0.92
CA GLY A 45 -13.98 11.58 1.28
C GLY A 45 -14.24 11.45 2.79
N ILE A 46 -13.31 10.85 3.55
CA ILE A 46 -13.44 10.66 4.99
C ILE A 46 -13.01 11.92 5.74
N GLN A 47 -11.93 12.58 5.28
CA GLN A 47 -11.40 13.81 5.88
C GLN A 47 -12.41 14.98 5.88
N GLN A 48 -13.35 15.01 4.95
CA GLN A 48 -14.28 16.13 4.82
C GLN A 48 -15.40 16.15 5.88
N ARG A 49 -15.79 15.00 6.47
CA ARG A 49 -16.91 14.94 7.42
C ARG A 49 -16.55 15.30 8.86
N ILE A 50 -15.27 15.19 9.24
CA ILE A 50 -14.86 15.23 10.65
C ILE A 50 -14.52 16.67 11.09
N VAL A 51 -14.10 17.53 10.16
CA VAL A 51 -13.62 18.92 10.40
C VAL A 51 -14.67 19.84 11.03
N ASP A 52 -15.95 19.49 10.93
CA ASP A 52 -17.04 20.35 11.39
C ASP A 52 -17.19 20.39 12.92
N THR A 53 -16.38 19.63 13.68
CA THR A 53 -16.40 19.63 15.15
C THR A 53 -15.32 20.52 15.76
N ASN A 54 -15.62 21.14 16.90
CA ASN A 54 -14.62 21.89 17.68
C ASN A 54 -13.87 20.93 18.61
N CYS A 55 -12.62 21.26 18.94
CA CYS A 55 -11.80 20.46 19.86
C CYS A 55 -12.50 20.32 21.23
N PRO A 56 -12.76 19.09 21.70
CA PRO A 56 -13.47 18.87 22.97
C PRO A 56 -12.64 19.27 24.19
N LYS A 57 -11.33 19.49 24.03
CA LYS A 57 -10.42 19.91 25.10
C LYS A 57 -10.36 21.42 25.31
N CYS A 58 -10.40 22.22 24.25
CA CYS A 58 -10.15 23.66 24.33
C CYS A 58 -11.08 24.52 23.47
N GLY A 59 -12.00 23.92 22.70
CA GLY A 59 -12.89 24.63 21.77
C GLY A 59 -12.21 25.12 20.48
N GLY A 60 -10.91 24.88 20.31
CA GLY A 60 -10.16 25.27 19.11
C GLY A 60 -10.55 24.50 17.86
N LYS A 61 -10.07 24.96 16.68
CA LYS A 61 -10.33 24.30 15.40
C LYS A 61 -9.38 23.13 15.15
N PHE A 62 -9.92 22.07 14.55
CA PHE A 62 -9.14 20.94 14.05
C PHE A 62 -8.55 21.23 12.67
N GLU A 63 -7.43 20.57 12.36
CA GLU A 63 -6.87 20.43 11.01
C GLU A 63 -6.74 18.94 10.66
N ASN A 64 -6.93 18.62 9.39
CA ASN A 64 -6.82 17.25 8.88
C ASN A 64 -5.37 16.79 8.80
N GLY A 65 -5.16 15.51 9.09
CA GLY A 65 -3.88 14.82 8.91
C GLY A 65 -4.09 13.33 8.66
N PHE A 66 -2.98 12.61 8.63
CA PHE A 66 -2.94 11.16 8.56
C PHE A 66 -1.70 10.67 9.31
N LEU A 67 -1.77 9.44 9.81
CA LEU A 67 -0.62 8.76 10.41
C LEU A 67 0.07 7.92 9.35
N ILE A 68 1.39 7.87 9.42
CA ILE A 68 2.21 7.06 8.50
C ILE A 68 2.86 5.91 9.26
N ASP A 69 2.74 4.72 8.69
CA ASP A 69 3.44 3.53 9.12
C ASP A 69 4.62 3.28 8.19
N ARG A 70 5.83 3.34 8.74
CA ARG A 70 7.07 3.12 7.98
C ARG A 70 7.56 1.70 8.26
N THR A 71 7.71 0.92 7.20
CA THR A 71 8.29 -0.42 7.28
C THR A 71 9.65 -0.46 6.55
N ARG A 72 10.29 -1.63 6.53
CA ARG A 72 11.51 -1.84 5.77
C ARG A 72 11.17 -1.90 4.27
N GLY A 73 11.16 -0.74 3.61
CA GLY A 73 11.01 -0.61 2.16
C GLY A 73 9.67 -0.03 1.71
N SER A 74 8.77 0.32 2.63
CA SER A 74 7.49 0.95 2.28
C SER A 74 7.03 1.97 3.33
N VAL A 75 6.14 2.86 2.90
CA VAL A 75 5.41 3.81 3.74
C VAL A 75 3.94 3.65 3.42
N HIS A 76 3.14 3.38 4.44
CA HIS A 76 1.70 3.20 4.33
C HIS A 76 0.99 4.23 5.21
N ILE A 77 -0.27 4.50 4.90
CA ILE A 77 -1.13 5.20 5.85
C ILE A 77 -1.60 4.18 6.89
N SER A 78 -1.66 4.59 8.15
CA SER A 78 -2.01 3.68 9.23
C SER A 78 -3.46 3.19 9.09
N ASN A 79 -3.65 1.89 9.29
CA ASN A 79 -4.94 1.22 9.24
C ASN A 79 -5.32 0.68 10.62
N TRP A 80 -6.63 0.66 10.90
CA TRP A 80 -7.22 -0.02 12.03
C TRP A 80 -7.62 -1.42 11.60
N VAL A 81 -7.14 -2.43 12.33
CA VAL A 81 -7.45 -3.84 12.08
C VAL A 81 -8.48 -4.31 13.09
N GLN A 82 -9.55 -4.97 12.63
CA GLN A 82 -10.61 -5.44 13.51
C GLN A 82 -10.16 -6.64 14.36
N GLY A 83 -10.31 -6.53 15.69
CA GLY A 83 -10.13 -7.64 16.62
C GLY A 83 -8.71 -7.76 17.19
N ASN A 84 -8.40 -8.95 17.72
CA ASN A 84 -7.08 -9.22 18.31
C ASN A 84 -6.05 -9.55 17.20
N PRO A 85 -4.77 -9.17 17.37
CA PRO A 85 -3.72 -9.54 16.42
C PRO A 85 -3.66 -11.05 16.24
N LYS A 86 -3.78 -11.51 14.99
CA LYS A 86 -3.59 -12.90 14.61
C LYS A 86 -2.23 -13.01 13.94
N VAL A 87 -1.31 -13.71 14.59
CA VAL A 87 0.05 -13.93 14.09
C VAL A 87 0.15 -15.35 13.55
N ASP A 88 0.66 -15.49 12.34
CA ASP A 88 1.04 -16.75 11.74
C ASP A 88 2.51 -16.72 11.29
N THR A 89 2.97 -17.77 10.62
CA THR A 89 4.36 -17.86 10.12
C THR A 89 4.70 -16.85 9.03
N SER A 90 3.70 -16.23 8.41
CA SER A 90 3.85 -15.21 7.37
C SER A 90 3.73 -13.77 7.89
N GLY A 91 3.19 -13.58 9.10
CA GLY A 91 3.14 -12.27 9.75
C GLY A 91 1.87 -12.04 10.56
N VAL A 92 1.50 -10.77 10.72
CA VAL A 92 0.23 -10.36 11.32
C VAL A 92 -0.82 -10.28 10.21
N ASN A 93 -1.98 -10.89 10.41
CA ASN A 93 -3.12 -10.70 9.52
C ASN A 93 -3.73 -9.31 9.76
N ASP A 94 -3.75 -8.49 8.71
CA ASP A 94 -4.20 -7.11 8.68
C ASP A 94 -5.57 -6.94 8.00
N GLU A 95 -6.32 -8.02 7.80
CA GLU A 95 -7.64 -8.03 7.16
C GLU A 95 -8.74 -8.60 8.09
N PRO A 96 -9.93 -7.98 8.16
CA PRO A 96 -10.31 -6.73 7.51
C PRO A 96 -9.71 -5.50 8.20
N SER A 97 -9.31 -4.50 7.40
CA SER A 97 -8.85 -3.20 7.92
C SER A 97 -9.52 -1.98 7.30
N SER A 98 -9.53 -0.90 8.09
CA SER A 98 -10.06 0.41 7.71
C SER A 98 -9.00 1.49 7.85
N PRO A 99 -8.92 2.45 6.91
CA PRO A 99 -8.01 3.59 7.01
C PRO A 99 -8.27 4.41 8.27
N VAL A 100 -7.21 4.77 9.00
CA VAL A 100 -7.30 5.71 10.13
C VAL A 100 -7.20 7.13 9.62
N VAL A 101 -8.21 7.93 9.93
CA VAL A 101 -8.19 9.38 9.72
C VAL A 101 -7.92 10.06 11.04
N THR A 102 -6.97 11.00 11.02
CA THR A 102 -6.53 11.71 12.23
C THR A 102 -6.68 13.21 12.05
N MET A 103 -7.07 13.89 13.11
CA MET A 103 -7.15 15.35 13.16
C MET A 103 -6.44 15.90 14.37
N ARG A 104 -5.81 17.06 14.20
CA ARG A 104 -5.01 17.73 15.22
C ARG A 104 -5.62 19.09 15.54
N CYS A 105 -5.78 19.39 16.82
CA CYS A 105 -6.20 20.72 17.23
C CYS A 105 -5.06 21.71 17.00
N LYS A 106 -5.32 22.78 16.24
CA LYS A 106 -4.32 23.82 15.95
C LYS A 106 -3.91 24.61 17.19
N SER A 107 -4.78 24.67 18.20
CA SER A 107 -4.58 25.48 19.40
C SER A 107 -3.83 24.73 20.51
N CYS A 108 -4.24 23.50 20.83
CA CYS A 108 -3.67 22.75 21.97
C CYS A 108 -2.97 21.44 21.58
N GLY A 109 -2.96 21.06 20.30
CA GLY A 109 -2.33 19.84 19.82
C GLY A 109 -3.07 18.54 20.14
N PHE A 110 -4.27 18.59 20.73
CA PHE A 110 -5.10 17.40 20.94
C PHE A 110 -5.33 16.65 19.61
N LEU A 111 -5.13 15.34 19.62
CA LEU A 111 -5.29 14.47 18.46
C LEU A 111 -6.51 13.57 18.65
N GLU A 112 -7.27 13.41 17.58
CA GLU A 112 -8.41 12.50 17.51
C GLU A 112 -8.28 11.63 16.26
N SER A 113 -8.58 10.33 16.37
CA SER A 113 -8.41 9.36 15.29
C SER A 113 -9.64 8.48 15.15
N TYR A 114 -10.06 8.25 13.90
CA TYR A 114 -11.27 7.52 13.55
C TYR A 114 -10.95 6.48 12.47
N ALA A 115 -11.57 5.31 12.57
CA ALA A 115 -11.58 4.28 11.55
C ALA A 115 -13.03 4.00 11.14
N ASN A 116 -13.32 4.03 9.84
CA ASN A 116 -14.67 3.85 9.28
C ASN A 116 -14.69 2.82 8.14
#